data_AF-A0A533USP4-F1
#
_entry.id   AF-A0A533USP4-F1
#
_cell.length_a   1.000
_cell.length_b   1.000
_cell.length_c   1.000
_cell.angle_alpha   90.00
_cell.angle_beta   90.00
_cell.angle_gamma   90.00
#
_symmetry.space_group_name_H-M   'P 1'
#
loop_
_entity.id
_entity.type
_entity.pdbx_description
1 polymer ?
#
loop_
_entity_poly.entity_id
_entity_poly.type
_entity_poly.pdbx_seq_one_letter_code
_entity_poly.pdbx_strand_id
1 'polypeptide(L)'
;MSILILMKFSTTTIATVALAVGVLFGLTFTGFTSIRAQNMTAPNNMTGSANMTGPNMTTSGTSGGSAKMQIEDAIKALESGDKQAASTKLTAAQQAISGESDQAKMHFGEGMKAFSSGDSNGALMHLKAAAQALG
;
A
#
# COMPACT_ATOMS: atom_id res chain seq x y z
N MET A 1 -66.04 -11.20 -11.19
CA MET A 1 -65.27 -10.23 -11.99
C MET A 1 -64.13 -9.76 -11.09
N SER A 2 -63.01 -10.49 -11.15
CA SER A 2 -61.91 -10.39 -10.18
C SER A 2 -60.78 -9.54 -10.78
N ILE A 3 -60.37 -8.48 -10.11
CA ILE A 3 -59.18 -7.69 -10.49
C ILE A 3 -58.12 -7.93 -9.41
N LEU A 4 -57.14 -8.74 -9.78
CA LEU A 4 -55.96 -9.09 -9.01
C LEU A 4 -54.91 -7.98 -9.22
N ILE A 5 -54.66 -7.18 -8.18
CA ILE A 5 -53.61 -6.14 -8.21
C ILE A 5 -52.26 -6.84 -8.03
N LEU A 6 -51.48 -6.88 -9.12
CA LEU A 6 -50.17 -7.51 -9.19
C LEU A 6 -49.11 -6.60 -8.54
N MET A 7 -48.59 -7.06 -7.41
CA MET A 7 -47.48 -6.50 -6.64
C MET A 7 -46.18 -6.55 -7.47
N LYS A 8 -45.57 -5.41 -7.79
CA LYS A 8 -44.25 -5.35 -8.45
C LYS A 8 -43.16 -5.14 -7.39
N PHE A 9 -42.53 -6.22 -6.95
CA PHE A 9 -41.26 -6.16 -6.23
C PHE A 9 -40.13 -5.93 -7.23
N SER A 10 -39.41 -4.81 -7.12
CA SER A 10 -38.16 -4.60 -7.85
C SER A 10 -37.02 -5.29 -7.11
N THR A 11 -36.70 -6.51 -7.52
CA THR A 11 -35.49 -7.23 -7.09
C THR A 11 -34.30 -6.71 -7.90
N THR A 12 -33.45 -5.90 -7.30
CA THR A 12 -32.16 -5.51 -7.90
C THR A 12 -31.23 -6.72 -7.83
N THR A 13 -31.14 -7.43 -8.95
CA THR A 13 -30.22 -8.56 -9.15
C THR A 13 -28.78 -8.13 -8.87
N ILE A 14 -28.17 -8.72 -7.85
CA ILE A 14 -26.73 -8.60 -7.57
C ILE A 14 -26.00 -9.34 -8.69
N ALA A 15 -25.38 -8.61 -9.60
CA ALA A 15 -24.51 -9.18 -10.62
C ALA A 15 -23.15 -9.51 -9.97
N THR A 16 -22.99 -10.74 -9.49
CA THR A 16 -21.68 -11.35 -9.24
C THR A 16 -20.97 -11.54 -10.57
N VAL A 17 -20.04 -10.66 -10.91
CA VAL A 17 -19.08 -10.90 -12.01
C VAL A 17 -17.90 -11.66 -11.41
N ALA A 18 -17.95 -12.98 -11.51
CA ALA A 18 -16.79 -13.84 -11.34
C ALA A 18 -15.94 -13.74 -12.62
N LEU A 19 -14.76 -13.13 -12.53
CA LEU A 19 -13.71 -13.26 -13.55
C LEU A 19 -12.56 -14.05 -12.93
N ALA A 20 -12.53 -15.34 -13.28
CA ALA A 20 -11.42 -16.24 -13.01
C ALA A 20 -10.47 -16.26 -14.21
N VAL A 21 -9.24 -16.73 -13.94
CA VAL A 21 -8.13 -17.04 -14.87
C VAL A 21 -7.36 -15.79 -15.32
N GLY A 22 -6.07 -15.61 -15.04
CA GLY A 22 -5.02 -16.52 -14.60
C GLY A 22 -3.76 -16.07 -15.34
N VAL A 23 -2.78 -15.50 -14.64
CA VAL A 23 -1.48 -15.20 -15.25
C VAL A 23 -0.38 -15.79 -14.39
N LEU A 24 0.15 -16.91 -14.87
CA LEU A 24 1.42 -17.48 -14.43
C LEU A 24 2.53 -16.55 -14.92
N PHE A 25 2.89 -15.54 -14.11
CA PHE A 25 4.15 -14.83 -14.29
C PHE A 25 5.22 -15.46 -13.40
N GLY A 26 6.02 -16.33 -14.01
CA GLY A 26 7.31 -16.73 -13.46
C GLY A 26 8.21 -15.50 -13.39
N LEU A 27 8.44 -14.99 -12.18
CA LEU A 27 9.48 -14.00 -11.92
C LEU A 27 10.70 -14.76 -11.39
N THR A 28 11.65 -15.01 -12.28
CA THR A 28 13.00 -15.42 -11.89
C THR A 28 13.63 -14.29 -11.10
N PHE A 29 13.84 -14.53 -9.81
CA PHE A 29 14.52 -13.62 -8.89
C PHE A 29 16.01 -13.58 -9.23
N THR A 30 16.43 -12.64 -10.07
CA THR A 30 17.85 -12.32 -10.26
C THR A 30 18.23 -11.22 -9.27
N GLY A 31 18.99 -11.59 -8.25
CA GLY A 31 19.42 -10.71 -7.17
C GLY A 31 20.15 -9.46 -7.68
N PHE A 32 19.96 -8.36 -6.95
CA PHE A 32 20.71 -7.13 -7.22
C PHE A 32 22.14 -7.28 -6.70
N THR A 33 23.09 -7.28 -7.62
CA THR A 33 24.50 -7.06 -7.34
C THR A 33 24.70 -5.64 -6.82
N SER A 34 25.30 -5.55 -5.63
CA SER A 34 25.73 -4.33 -4.96
C SER A 34 26.59 -3.44 -5.87
N ILE A 35 26.19 -2.19 -6.10
CA ILE A 35 27.10 -1.14 -6.59
C ILE A 35 27.49 -0.27 -5.39
N ARG A 36 28.74 -0.42 -4.96
CA ARG A 36 29.37 0.43 -3.95
C ARG A 36 29.92 1.71 -4.58
N ALA A 37 29.68 2.81 -3.87
CA ALA A 37 30.55 3.96 -3.57
C ALA A 37 30.98 4.91 -4.69
N GLN A 38 30.77 6.24 -4.48
CA GLN A 38 31.74 7.38 -4.52
C GLN A 38 31.08 8.60 -3.78
N ASN A 39 31.46 9.00 -2.56
CA ASN A 39 32.62 9.82 -2.13
C ASN A 39 32.37 11.36 -2.09
N MET A 40 32.34 11.90 -0.85
CA MET A 40 32.70 13.25 -0.33
C MET A 40 32.15 14.56 -0.98
N THR A 41 31.52 15.44 -0.17
CA THR A 41 32.04 16.77 0.26
C THR A 41 31.10 17.41 1.30
N ALA A 42 31.66 18.23 2.18
CA ALA A 42 31.27 18.66 3.53
C ALA A 42 30.16 19.77 3.63
N PRO A 43 29.79 20.24 4.85
CA PRO A 43 28.51 20.90 5.16
C PRO A 43 28.54 22.42 4.94
N ASN A 44 27.38 23.05 4.71
CA ASN A 44 27.22 24.49 4.91
C ASN A 44 25.81 24.85 5.41
N ASN A 45 25.78 25.55 6.53
CA ASN A 45 24.63 26.13 7.20
C ASN A 45 24.39 27.55 6.67
N MET A 46 23.17 27.91 6.23
CA MET A 46 22.55 29.24 6.43
C MET A 46 21.17 29.35 5.76
N THR A 47 20.16 29.51 6.62
CA THR A 47 19.08 30.53 6.62
C THR A 47 18.44 30.97 5.30
N GLY A 48 17.11 30.82 5.21
CA GLY A 48 16.29 31.58 4.26
C GLY A 48 14.85 31.09 4.16
N SER A 49 13.95 31.68 4.94
CA SER A 49 12.51 31.49 4.82
C SER A 49 12.03 32.03 3.47
N ALA A 50 11.51 31.15 2.59
CA ALA A 50 10.75 31.55 1.41
C ALA A 50 9.80 30.43 0.97
N ASN A 51 8.51 30.69 1.22
CA ASN A 51 7.33 30.23 0.51
C ASN A 51 7.59 29.54 -0.86
N MET A 52 7.38 28.23 -0.94
CA MET A 52 7.24 27.49 -2.20
C MET A 52 6.16 26.41 -2.05
N THR A 53 4.99 26.69 -2.61
CA THR A 53 3.94 25.72 -2.93
C THR A 53 4.44 24.79 -4.04
N GLY A 54 4.68 23.51 -3.70
CA GLY A 54 4.96 22.41 -4.64
C GLY A 54 6.33 22.48 -5.35
N PRO A 55 7.12 21.40 -5.34
CA PRO A 55 6.74 20.23 -6.13
C PRO A 55 7.01 18.91 -5.41
N ASN A 56 6.23 17.88 -5.77
CA ASN A 56 6.66 16.48 -5.81
C ASN A 56 7.87 16.15 -4.92
N MET A 57 7.65 16.01 -3.61
CA MET A 57 8.65 15.52 -2.68
C MET A 57 8.80 14.01 -2.90
N THR A 58 9.34 13.60 -4.06
CA THR A 58 10.04 12.32 -4.18
C THR A 58 11.44 12.48 -3.58
N THR A 59 11.50 12.98 -2.34
CA THR A 59 12.68 12.77 -1.50
C THR A 59 12.46 11.40 -0.92
N SER A 60 12.97 10.39 -1.64
CA SER A 60 13.20 9.04 -1.14
C SER A 60 14.22 9.10 -0.01
N GLY A 61 13.83 9.72 1.11
CA GLY A 61 14.41 9.48 2.40
C GLY A 61 14.00 8.07 2.78
N THR A 62 14.86 7.10 2.45
CA THR A 62 14.98 5.82 3.16
C THR A 62 15.47 6.09 4.60
N SER A 63 14.81 7.02 5.30
CA SER A 63 15.13 7.40 6.67
C SER A 63 14.19 6.63 7.58
N GLY A 64 14.52 5.36 7.81
CA GLY A 64 14.31 4.65 9.07
C GLY A 64 12.97 4.84 9.81
N GLY A 65 11.86 4.99 9.11
CA GLY A 65 10.53 4.95 9.75
C GLY A 65 10.24 3.53 10.23
N SER A 66 9.67 3.38 11.43
CA SER A 66 9.20 2.09 11.94
C SER A 66 8.25 1.42 10.94
N ALA A 67 8.10 0.09 11.02
CA ALA A 67 7.16 -0.65 10.17
C ALA A 67 5.77 0.00 10.16
N LYS A 68 5.31 0.49 11.32
CA LYS A 68 4.04 1.19 11.48
C LYS A 68 3.96 2.46 10.63
N MET A 69 4.95 3.34 10.71
CA MET A 69 4.97 4.59 9.94
C MET A 69 4.91 4.32 8.43
N GLN A 70 5.66 3.32 7.95
CA GLN A 70 5.65 2.95 6.53
C GLN A 70 4.28 2.40 6.11
N ILE A 71 3.64 1.61 6.97
CA ILE A 71 2.28 1.10 6.72
C ILE A 71 1.26 2.24 6.71
N GLU A 72 1.33 3.19 7.63
CA GLU A 72 0.44 4.36 7.66
C GLU A 72 0.61 5.24 6.43
N ASP A 73 1.83 5.46 5.96
CA ASP A 73 2.08 6.17 4.71
C ASP A 73 1.58 5.39 3.49
N ALA A 74 1.71 4.06 3.49
CA ALA A 74 1.11 3.22 2.45
C ALA A 74 -0.43 3.33 2.45
N ILE A 75 -1.07 3.35 3.62
CA ILE A 75 -2.52 3.55 3.77
C ILE A 75 -2.94 4.88 3.16
N LYS A 76 -2.27 5.98 3.50
CA LYS A 76 -2.58 7.31 2.95
C LYS A 76 -2.45 7.34 1.42
N ALA A 77 -1.42 6.69 0.88
CA ALA A 77 -1.23 6.58 -0.56
C ALA A 77 -2.32 5.73 -1.24
N LEU A 78 -2.78 4.66 -0.60
CA LEU A 78 -3.92 3.88 -1.09
C LEU A 78 -5.22 4.68 -1.05
N GLU A 79 -5.45 5.46 0.01
CA GLU A 79 -6.63 6.33 0.15
C GLU A 79 -6.63 7.46 -0.89
N SER A 80 -5.46 7.95 -1.31
CA SER A 80 -5.33 8.92 -2.40
C SER A 80 -5.33 8.29 -3.80
N GLY A 81 -5.33 6.96 -3.91
CA GLY A 81 -5.27 6.22 -5.17
C GLY A 81 -3.86 6.13 -5.79
N ASP A 82 -2.82 6.60 -5.10
CA ASP A 82 -1.43 6.50 -5.53
C ASP A 82 -0.84 5.12 -5.21
N LYS A 83 -1.10 4.16 -6.11
CA LYS A 83 -0.60 2.79 -5.98
C LYS A 83 0.92 2.70 -6.05
N GLN A 84 1.60 3.61 -6.76
CA GLN A 84 3.05 3.57 -6.89
C GLN A 84 3.74 4.01 -5.59
N ALA A 85 3.25 5.10 -4.98
CA ALA A 85 3.71 5.52 -3.66
C ALA A 85 3.40 4.44 -2.61
N ALA A 86 2.19 3.85 -2.63
CA ALA A 86 1.83 2.77 -1.74
C ALA A 86 2.78 1.57 -1.87
N SER A 87 3.09 1.12 -3.09
CA SER A 87 4.02 0.00 -3.33
C SER A 87 5.42 0.26 -2.77
N THR A 88 5.92 1.49 -2.94
CA THR A 88 7.22 1.91 -2.41
C THR A 88 7.25 1.82 -0.89
N LYS A 89 6.19 2.32 -0.24
CA LYS A 89 6.04 2.32 1.22
C LYS A 89 5.84 0.90 1.78
N LEU A 90 5.06 0.05 1.11
CA LEU A 90 4.89 -1.35 1.48
C LEU A 90 6.22 -2.11 1.40
N THR A 91 7.05 -1.85 0.40
CA THR A 91 8.38 -2.49 0.30
C THR A 91 9.28 -2.10 1.49
N ALA A 92 9.28 -0.82 1.86
CA ALA A 92 10.00 -0.35 3.04
C ALA A 92 9.44 -0.96 4.34
N ALA A 93 8.11 -1.05 4.46
CA ALA A 93 7.45 -1.70 5.59
C ALA A 93 7.82 -3.19 5.70
N GLN A 94 7.90 -3.91 4.57
CA GLN A 94 8.27 -5.33 4.55
C GLN A 94 9.66 -5.59 5.13
N GLN A 95 10.60 -4.69 4.86
CA GLN A 95 11.96 -4.78 5.42
C GLN A 95 11.95 -4.50 6.93
N ALA A 96 11.12 -3.57 7.39
CA ALA A 96 11.04 -3.18 8.79
C ALA A 96 10.22 -4.16 9.66
N ILE A 97 9.20 -4.83 9.11
CA ILE A 97 8.25 -5.64 9.88
C ILE A 97 8.81 -7.00 10.32
N SER A 98 9.99 -7.39 9.83
CA SER A 98 10.58 -8.72 10.11
C SER A 98 10.85 -8.95 11.61
N GLY A 99 11.09 -7.88 12.39
CA GLY A 99 11.31 -7.94 13.83
C GLY A 99 10.05 -7.75 14.69
N GLU A 100 8.89 -7.63 14.07
CA GLU A 100 7.65 -7.24 14.74
C GLU A 100 6.76 -8.45 15.09
N SER A 101 5.64 -8.18 15.78
CA SER A 101 4.62 -9.16 16.16
C SER A 101 4.15 -10.03 15.00
N ASP A 102 3.93 -11.32 15.27
CA ASP A 102 3.42 -12.28 14.28
C ASP A 102 2.04 -11.87 13.72
N GLN A 103 1.19 -11.24 14.54
CA GLN A 103 -0.10 -10.71 14.06
C GLN A 103 0.10 -9.55 13.07
N ALA A 104 1.05 -8.64 13.35
CA ALA A 104 1.35 -7.54 12.44
C ALA A 104 1.87 -8.06 11.09
N LYS A 105 2.79 -9.03 11.12
CA LYS A 105 3.32 -9.68 9.90
C LYS A 105 2.24 -10.40 9.11
N MET A 106 1.32 -11.09 9.78
CA MET A 106 0.20 -11.79 9.13
C MET A 106 -0.71 -10.80 8.40
N HIS A 107 -1.22 -9.79 9.10
CA HIS A 107 -2.07 -8.77 8.51
C HIS A 107 -1.34 -8.00 7.41
N PHE A 108 -0.06 -7.67 7.59
CA PHE A 108 0.73 -7.02 6.55
C PHE A 108 0.86 -7.90 5.30
N GLY A 109 1.10 -9.21 5.47
CA GLY A 109 1.16 -10.15 4.36
C GLY A 109 -0.14 -10.28 3.59
N GLU A 110 -1.28 -10.30 4.28
CA GLU A 110 -2.61 -10.28 3.63
C GLU A 110 -2.87 -8.94 2.92
N GLY A 111 -2.48 -7.82 3.52
CA GLY A 111 -2.57 -6.50 2.91
C GLY A 111 -1.74 -6.38 1.63
N MET A 112 -0.53 -6.94 1.62
CA MET A 112 0.30 -7.03 0.43
C MET A 112 -0.34 -7.90 -0.67
N LYS A 113 -0.92 -9.06 -0.31
CA LYS A 113 -1.60 -9.92 -1.29
C LYS A 113 -2.78 -9.20 -1.93
N ALA A 114 -3.63 -8.56 -1.14
CA ALA A 114 -4.77 -7.78 -1.62
C ALA A 114 -4.30 -6.61 -2.50
N PHE A 115 -3.23 -5.92 -2.10
CA PHE A 115 -2.63 -4.86 -2.91
C PHE A 115 -2.16 -5.36 -4.28
N SER A 116 -1.44 -6.49 -4.31
CA SER A 116 -0.96 -7.11 -5.55
C SER A 116 -2.10 -7.65 -6.43
N SER A 117 -3.22 -8.07 -5.85
CA SER A 117 -4.42 -8.47 -6.61
C SER A 117 -5.26 -7.28 -7.07
N GLY A 118 -4.86 -6.04 -6.75
CA GLY A 118 -5.59 -4.82 -7.09
C GLY A 118 -6.78 -4.52 -6.20
N ASP A 119 -6.98 -5.28 -5.11
CA ASP A 119 -8.01 -5.04 -4.11
C ASP A 119 -7.53 -3.99 -3.09
N SER A 120 -7.73 -2.72 -3.44
CA SER A 120 -7.34 -1.59 -2.58
C SER A 120 -8.12 -1.56 -1.25
N ASN A 121 -9.36 -2.04 -1.22
CA ASN A 121 -10.18 -2.03 0.00
C ASN A 121 -9.72 -3.12 0.97
N GLY A 122 -9.48 -4.33 0.46
CA GLY A 122 -8.87 -5.42 1.23
C GLY A 122 -7.49 -5.04 1.73
N ALA A 123 -6.66 -4.42 0.88
CA ALA A 123 -5.35 -3.92 1.27
C ALA A 123 -5.45 -2.93 2.44
N LEU A 124 -6.35 -1.93 2.34
CA LEU A 124 -6.57 -0.96 3.41
C LEU A 124 -7.00 -1.62 4.73
N MET A 125 -7.92 -2.59 4.68
CA MET A 125 -8.40 -3.28 5.87
C MET A 125 -7.26 -4.01 6.60
N HIS A 126 -6.50 -4.82 5.87
CA HIS A 126 -5.41 -5.61 6.45
C HIS A 126 -4.23 -4.73 6.87
N LEU A 127 -3.89 -3.68 6.12
CA LEU A 127 -2.82 -2.75 6.50
C LEU A 127 -3.18 -1.95 7.75
N LYS A 128 -4.44 -1.52 7.91
CA LYS A 128 -4.91 -0.87 9.15
C LYS A 128 -4.79 -1.81 10.35
N ALA A 129 -5.17 -3.08 10.19
CA ALA A 129 -4.99 -4.08 11.23
C ALA A 129 -3.50 -4.32 11.57
N ALA A 130 -2.63 -4.33 10.55
CA ALA A 130 -1.18 -4.44 10.77
C ALA A 130 -0.63 -3.24 11.55
N ALA A 131 -1.01 -2.01 11.19
CA ALA A 131 -0.59 -0.81 11.91
C ALA A 131 -1.08 -0.80 13.36
N GLN A 132 -2.31 -1.25 13.62
CA GLN A 132 -2.87 -1.40 14.97
C GLN A 132 -2.10 -2.44 15.80
N ALA A 133 -1.70 -3.56 15.18
CA ALA A 133 -0.92 -4.60 15.85
C ALA A 133 0.51 -4.18 16.19
N LEU A 134 1.01 -3.09 15.61
CA LEU A 134 2.34 -2.52 15.87
C LEU A 134 2.35 -1.48 17.00
N GLY A 135 1.18 -1.07 17.51
CA GLY A 135 1.05 -0.09 18.60
C GLY A 135 1.01 1.35 18.11
#